data_AF-A0A0K9YME9-F1
#
_entry.id   AF-A0A0K9YME9-F1
#
_cell.length_a   1.000
_cell.length_b   1.000
_cell.length_c   1.000
_cell.angle_alpha   90.00
_cell.angle_beta   90.00
_cell.angle_gamma   90.00
#
_symmetry.space_group_name_H-M   'P 1'
#
loop_
_entity.id
_entity.type
_entity.pdbx_description
1 polymer ?
#
loop_
_entity_poly.entity_id
_entity_poly.type
_entity_poly.pdbx_seq_one_letter_code
_entity_poly.pdbx_strand_id
1 'polypeptide(L)'
;MPKLIDHEKRREQIAEATWRIILERGMEGATVRNIAKEAGLSLGALRHYFATQDELLIYAMTLVKERATARIAKIASQEPFTPKEQIIRLLLELVPTNQEKMAEAEVWFAFTAYFRHKQGVFDAMHDGIYAGLQKVMNYAEQVGLLPKKMDKELETEKLYAIVDGLALHALLDPKRLDGKQMERILVQHLTELFERGS
;
A
#
# COMPACT_ATOMS: atom_id res chain seq x y z
N MET A 1 29.58 11.88 -10.42
CA MET A 1 28.41 11.20 -9.80
C MET A 1 27.46 12.06 -8.92
N PRO A 2 27.43 13.42 -8.92
CA PRO A 2 26.39 14.17 -8.18
C PRO A 2 25.06 14.41 -8.94
N LYS A 3 25.08 14.52 -10.28
CA LYS A 3 23.90 14.91 -11.08
C LYS A 3 22.75 13.89 -11.07
N LEU A 4 23.06 12.60 -10.96
CA LEU A 4 22.05 11.52 -10.97
C LEU A 4 21.25 11.48 -9.65
N ILE A 5 21.93 11.72 -8.53
CA ILE A 5 21.30 11.76 -7.19
C ILE A 5 20.33 12.95 -7.09
N ASP A 6 20.70 14.10 -7.67
CA ASP A 6 19.84 15.28 -7.72
C ASP A 6 18.61 15.04 -8.62
N HIS A 7 18.77 14.29 -9.70
CA HIS A 7 17.69 13.96 -10.61
C HIS A 7 16.63 13.04 -9.98
N GLU A 8 17.02 11.95 -9.32
CA GLU A 8 16.07 11.05 -8.65
C GLU A 8 15.39 11.75 -7.47
N LYS A 9 16.14 12.49 -6.65
CA LYS A 9 15.56 13.28 -5.56
C LYS A 9 14.51 14.28 -6.07
N ARG A 10 14.72 14.84 -7.26
CA ARG A 10 13.76 15.73 -7.89
C ARG A 10 12.51 14.99 -8.37
N ARG A 11 12.65 13.79 -8.94
CA ARG A 11 11.51 12.92 -9.30
C ARG A 11 10.67 12.58 -8.06
N GLU A 12 11.31 12.23 -6.94
CA GLU A 12 10.64 12.00 -5.66
C GLU A 12 9.84 13.22 -5.18
N GLN A 13 10.43 14.43 -5.21
CA GLN A 13 9.73 15.65 -4.81
C GLN A 13 8.48 15.93 -5.67
N ILE A 14 8.56 15.66 -6.97
CA ILE A 14 7.43 15.81 -7.89
C ILE A 14 6.35 14.77 -7.59
N ALA A 15 6.75 13.53 -7.27
CA ALA A 15 5.83 12.48 -6.86
C ALA A 15 5.10 12.83 -5.56
N GLU A 16 5.81 13.39 -4.57
CA GLU A 16 5.20 13.87 -3.32
C GLU A 16 4.24 15.03 -3.54
N ALA A 17 4.58 15.98 -4.44
CA ALA A 17 3.66 17.04 -4.86
C ALA A 17 2.39 16.48 -5.51
N THR A 18 2.55 15.44 -6.33
CA THR A 18 1.42 14.73 -6.96
C THR A 18 0.52 14.10 -5.89
N TRP A 19 1.12 13.46 -4.89
CA TRP A 19 0.39 12.86 -3.77
C TRP A 19 -0.45 13.89 -3.02
N ARG A 20 0.16 15.03 -2.63
CA ARG A 20 -0.57 16.10 -1.92
C ARG A 20 -1.79 16.58 -2.69
N ILE A 21 -1.67 16.77 -4.01
CA ILE A 21 -2.81 17.15 -4.84
C ILE A 21 -3.91 16.09 -4.81
N ILE A 22 -3.56 14.80 -4.89
CA ILE A 22 -4.55 13.72 -4.90
C ILE A 22 -5.32 13.69 -3.57
N LEU A 23 -4.63 13.84 -2.44
CA LEU A 23 -5.27 13.90 -1.12
C LEU A 23 -6.14 15.16 -0.94
N GLU A 24 -5.73 16.29 -1.50
CA GLU A 24 -6.48 17.54 -1.34
C GLU A 24 -7.65 17.70 -2.33
N ARG A 25 -7.52 17.15 -3.53
CA ARG A 25 -8.38 17.47 -4.68
C ARG A 25 -8.83 16.25 -5.49
N GLY A 26 -8.52 15.05 -5.03
CA GLY A 26 -8.77 13.80 -5.75
C GLY A 26 -7.95 13.67 -7.03
N MET A 27 -8.18 12.57 -7.76
CA MET A 27 -7.50 12.33 -9.05
C MET A 27 -7.80 13.39 -10.10
N GLU A 28 -9.00 13.99 -10.09
CA GLU A 28 -9.37 15.06 -11.02
C GLU A 28 -8.45 16.29 -10.86
N GLY A 29 -8.01 16.55 -9.64
CA GLY A 29 -7.07 17.63 -9.33
C GLY A 29 -5.65 17.39 -9.83
N ALA A 30 -5.24 16.13 -10.06
CA ALA A 30 -3.87 15.71 -10.36
C ALA A 30 -3.42 16.02 -11.80
N THR A 31 -3.81 17.18 -12.35
CA THR A 31 -3.38 17.61 -13.69
C THR A 31 -1.91 18.00 -13.72
N VAL A 32 -1.24 17.83 -14.87
CA VAL A 32 0.16 18.24 -15.09
C VAL A 32 0.42 19.70 -14.68
N ARG A 33 -0.57 20.58 -14.91
CA ARG A 33 -0.48 22.00 -14.52
C ARG A 33 -0.52 22.19 -13.01
N ASN A 34 -1.45 21.54 -12.33
CA ASN A 34 -1.55 21.64 -10.88
C ASN A 34 -0.31 21.04 -10.22
N ILE A 35 0.17 19.89 -10.72
CA ILE A 35 1.37 19.24 -10.20
C ILE A 35 2.62 20.10 -10.42
N ALA A 36 2.81 20.68 -11.61
CA ALA A 36 3.93 21.57 -11.85
C ALA A 36 3.92 22.75 -10.87
N LYS A 37 2.73 23.34 -10.63
CA LYS A 37 2.57 24.45 -9.68
C LYS A 37 2.91 24.02 -8.25
N GLU A 38 2.39 22.87 -7.80
CA GLU A 38 2.65 22.33 -6.46
C GLU A 38 4.13 21.95 -6.25
N ALA A 39 4.79 21.44 -7.30
CA ALA A 39 6.21 21.12 -7.28
C ALA A 39 7.13 22.35 -7.43
N GLY A 40 6.57 23.56 -7.61
CA GLY A 40 7.35 24.77 -7.86
C GLY A 40 8.11 24.75 -9.20
N LEU A 41 7.55 24.10 -10.21
CA LEU A 41 8.14 23.89 -11.54
C LEU A 41 7.33 24.56 -12.65
N SER A 42 8.01 24.87 -13.76
CA SER A 42 7.32 25.15 -15.01
C SER A 42 6.80 23.84 -15.65
N LEU A 43 5.81 23.95 -16.54
CA LEU A 43 5.32 22.79 -17.30
C LEU A 43 6.43 22.12 -18.13
N GLY A 44 7.32 22.93 -18.74
CA GLY A 44 8.47 22.41 -19.48
C GLY A 44 9.45 21.66 -18.57
N ALA A 45 9.74 22.23 -17.39
CA ALA A 45 10.60 21.58 -16.40
C ALA A 45 10.03 20.24 -15.93
N LEU A 46 8.73 20.16 -15.63
CA LEU A 46 8.08 18.91 -15.25
C LEU A 46 8.18 17.85 -16.37
N ARG A 47 7.96 18.26 -17.63
CA ARG A 47 8.07 17.38 -18.81
C ARG A 47 9.48 16.85 -19.06
N HIS A 48 10.53 17.50 -18.53
CA HIS A 48 11.88 16.95 -18.57
C HIS A 48 12.07 15.76 -17.63
N TYR A 49 11.29 15.66 -16.54
CA TYR A 49 11.35 14.53 -15.60
C TYR A 49 10.36 13.42 -15.95
N PHE A 50 9.17 13.79 -16.43
CA PHE A 50 8.10 12.86 -16.77
C PHE A 50 7.44 13.26 -18.09
N ALA A 51 7.55 12.40 -19.10
CA ALA A 51 7.03 12.69 -20.44
C ALA A 51 5.49 12.74 -20.46
N THR A 52 4.85 11.94 -19.60
CA THR A 52 3.39 11.86 -19.50
C THR A 52 2.92 11.95 -18.05
N GLN A 53 1.65 12.31 -17.87
CA GLN A 53 1.00 12.24 -16.56
C GLN A 53 0.98 10.80 -16.04
N ASP A 54 0.76 9.82 -16.91
CA ASP A 54 0.72 8.41 -16.52
C ASP A 54 2.07 7.93 -15.98
N GLU A 55 3.18 8.31 -16.62
CA GLU A 55 4.53 7.99 -16.13
C GLU A 55 4.77 8.56 -14.72
N LEU A 56 4.36 9.81 -14.49
CA LEU A 56 4.46 10.45 -13.18
C LEU A 56 3.61 9.75 -12.13
N LEU A 57 2.35 9.44 -12.48
CA LEU A 57 1.44 8.74 -11.59
C LEU A 57 2.04 7.37 -11.23
N ILE A 58 2.45 6.56 -12.20
CA ILE A 58 3.07 5.24 -11.95
C ILE A 58 4.27 5.38 -11.02
N TYR A 59 5.15 6.36 -11.26
CA TYR A 59 6.30 6.60 -10.40
C TYR A 59 5.89 6.97 -8.97
N ALA A 60 4.88 7.83 -8.81
CA ALA A 60 4.36 8.17 -7.49
C ALA A 60 3.78 6.96 -6.75
N MET A 61 3.09 6.06 -7.46
CA MET A 61 2.58 4.82 -6.88
C MET A 61 3.71 3.86 -6.47
N THR A 62 4.76 3.74 -7.28
CA THR A 62 5.94 2.95 -6.95
C THR A 62 6.59 3.45 -5.66
N LEU A 63 6.70 4.76 -5.47
CA LEU A 63 7.27 5.34 -4.26
C LEU A 63 6.45 5.00 -2.99
N VAL A 64 5.11 4.98 -3.09
CA VAL A 64 4.24 4.53 -1.99
C VAL A 64 4.49 3.07 -1.66
N LYS A 65 4.57 2.20 -2.68
CA LYS A 65 4.86 0.78 -2.50
C LYS A 65 6.24 0.55 -1.86
N GLU A 66 7.26 1.31 -2.26
CA GLU A 66 8.60 1.24 -1.71
C GLU A 66 8.63 1.65 -0.22
N ARG A 67 7.91 2.72 0.14
CA ARG A 67 7.76 3.16 1.54
C ARG A 67 7.10 2.09 2.40
N ALA A 68 5.98 1.53 1.94
CA ALA A 68 5.32 0.43 2.62
C ALA A 68 6.24 -0.81 2.76
N THR A 69 6.93 -1.17 1.68
CA THR A 69 7.89 -2.29 1.67
C THR A 69 9.03 -2.07 2.66
N ALA A 70 9.56 -0.85 2.76
CA ALA A 70 10.62 -0.50 3.70
C ALA A 70 10.15 -0.61 5.17
N ARG A 71 8.91 -0.19 5.47
CA ARG A 71 8.31 -0.36 6.81
C ARG A 71 8.13 -1.84 7.16
N ILE A 72 7.61 -2.64 6.23
CA ILE A 72 7.47 -4.10 6.36
C ILE A 72 8.83 -4.76 6.60
N ALA A 73 9.86 -4.42 5.81
CA ALA A 73 11.20 -4.97 5.96
C ALA A 73 11.81 -4.63 7.32
N LYS A 74 11.62 -3.39 7.79
CA LYS A 74 12.07 -2.95 9.12
C LYS A 74 11.41 -3.75 10.25
N ILE A 75 10.12 -4.06 10.14
CA ILE A 75 9.41 -4.91 11.12
C ILE A 75 9.95 -6.34 11.06
N ALA A 76 10.17 -6.88 9.85
CA ALA A 76 10.67 -8.24 9.68
C ALA A 76 12.07 -8.44 10.26
N SER A 77 12.89 -7.38 10.33
CA SER A 77 14.23 -7.42 10.94
C SER A 77 14.26 -7.10 12.44
N GLN A 78 13.12 -6.83 13.07
CA GLN A 78 13.06 -6.52 14.51
C GLN A 78 12.99 -7.80 15.34
N GLU A 79 13.87 -7.91 16.33
CA GLU A 79 13.84 -8.93 17.38
C GLU A 79 13.67 -8.27 18.76
N PRO A 80 13.02 -8.91 19.75
CA PRO A 80 12.42 -10.25 19.72
C PRO A 80 10.89 -10.22 19.64
N PHE A 81 10.30 -10.71 18.54
CA PHE A 81 8.86 -10.99 18.46
C PHE A 81 8.62 -12.50 18.32
N THR A 82 7.52 -12.99 18.86
CA THR A 82 7.03 -14.33 18.50
C THR A 82 6.58 -14.35 17.03
N PRO A 83 6.58 -15.51 16.34
CA PRO A 83 6.13 -15.59 14.95
C PRO A 83 4.70 -15.04 14.74
N LYS A 84 3.80 -15.29 15.69
CA LYS A 84 2.43 -14.75 15.68
C LYS A 84 2.42 -13.22 15.74
N GLU A 85 3.16 -12.63 16.67
CA GLU A 85 3.27 -11.15 16.79
C GLU A 85 3.90 -10.53 15.55
N GLN A 86 4.92 -11.18 14.98
CA GLN A 86 5.56 -10.72 13.75
C GLN A 86 4.56 -10.67 12.58
N ILE A 87 3.79 -11.74 12.36
CA ILE A 87 2.75 -11.79 11.32
C ILE A 87 1.72 -10.68 11.51
N ILE A 88 1.20 -10.51 12.74
CA ILE A 88 0.23 -9.46 13.06
C ILE A 88 0.79 -8.08 12.70
N ARG A 89 2.04 -7.78 13.10
CA ARG A 89 2.68 -6.48 12.81
C ARG A 89 2.87 -6.25 11.31
N LEU A 90 3.26 -7.28 10.56
CA LEU A 90 3.43 -7.18 9.10
C LEU A 90 2.08 -6.89 8.42
N LEU A 91 1.01 -7.58 8.82
CA LEU A 91 -0.32 -7.39 8.23
C LEU A 91 -0.94 -6.03 8.63
N LEU A 92 -0.62 -5.50 9.82
CA LEU A 92 -1.04 -4.15 10.22
C LEU A 92 -0.40 -3.03 9.39
N GLU A 93 0.68 -3.30 8.65
CA GLU A 93 1.21 -2.35 7.65
C GLU A 93 0.38 -2.29 6.37
N LEU A 94 -0.45 -3.30 6.10
CA LEU A 94 -1.29 -3.37 4.90
C LEU A 94 -2.68 -2.76 5.09
N VAL A 95 -3.04 -2.39 6.33
CA VAL A 95 -4.34 -1.78 6.66
C VAL A 95 -4.16 -0.32 7.14
N PRO A 96 -5.09 0.60 6.82
CA PRO A 96 -4.94 2.04 7.06
C PRO A 96 -5.15 2.45 8.53
N THR A 97 -4.33 1.93 9.43
CA THR A 97 -4.44 2.10 10.89
C THR A 97 -4.06 3.48 11.42
N ASN A 98 -3.48 4.34 10.58
CA ASN A 98 -3.10 5.70 10.92
C ASN A 98 -3.28 6.64 9.71
N GLN A 99 -3.05 7.95 9.91
CA GLN A 99 -3.24 8.96 8.85
C GLN A 99 -2.35 8.74 7.63
N GLU A 100 -1.10 8.32 7.83
CA GLU A 100 -0.16 8.05 6.73
C GLU A 100 -0.67 6.90 5.86
N LYS A 101 -0.99 5.76 6.47
CA LYS A 101 -1.51 4.58 5.76
C LYS A 101 -2.90 4.84 5.16
N MET A 102 -3.72 5.70 5.78
CA MET A 102 -4.99 6.13 5.21
C MET A 102 -4.79 6.91 3.91
N ALA A 103 -3.85 7.86 3.91
CA ALA A 103 -3.49 8.61 2.73
C ALA A 103 -2.91 7.72 1.61
N GLU A 104 -2.13 6.69 1.97
CA GLU A 104 -1.64 5.69 1.01
C GLU A 104 -2.79 4.86 0.42
N ALA A 105 -3.74 4.41 1.24
CA ALA A 105 -4.92 3.68 0.78
C ALA A 105 -5.81 4.54 -0.13
N GLU A 106 -6.06 5.80 0.23
CA GLU A 106 -6.85 6.73 -0.59
C GLU A 106 -6.26 6.89 -1.98
N VAL A 107 -4.94 7.14 -2.04
CA VAL A 107 -4.20 7.17 -3.31
C VAL A 107 -4.35 5.85 -4.05
N TRP A 108 -4.16 4.72 -3.37
CA TRP A 108 -4.22 3.41 -3.99
C TRP A 108 -5.54 3.16 -4.73
N PHE A 109 -6.67 3.47 -4.09
CA PHE A 109 -7.99 3.35 -4.73
C PHE A 109 -8.19 4.34 -5.85
N ALA A 110 -7.74 5.59 -5.69
CA ALA A 110 -7.78 6.61 -6.75
C ALA A 110 -7.04 6.14 -8.01
N PHE A 111 -5.86 5.56 -7.82
CA PHE A 111 -5.01 5.00 -8.86
C PHE A 111 -5.62 3.78 -9.53
N THR A 112 -6.09 2.83 -8.72
CA THR A 112 -6.77 1.62 -9.22
C THR A 112 -7.97 1.98 -10.08
N ALA A 113 -8.78 2.94 -9.65
CA ALA A 113 -9.91 3.44 -10.42
C ALA A 113 -9.46 4.13 -11.72
N TYR A 114 -8.43 4.97 -11.66
CA TYR A 114 -7.92 5.71 -12.82
C TYR A 114 -7.34 4.81 -13.91
N PHE A 115 -6.56 3.79 -13.52
CA PHE A 115 -5.88 2.91 -14.46
C PHE A 115 -6.70 1.69 -14.89
N ARG A 116 -7.85 1.41 -14.27
CA ARG A 116 -8.69 0.23 -14.56
C ARG A 116 -8.97 -0.01 -16.04
N HIS A 117 -9.07 1.05 -16.82
CA HIS A 117 -9.38 0.99 -18.26
C HIS A 117 -8.17 1.27 -19.16
N LYS A 118 -6.98 1.46 -18.60
CA LYS A 118 -5.73 1.72 -19.32
C LYS A 118 -4.93 0.42 -19.44
N GLN A 119 -5.19 -0.34 -20.49
CA GLN A 119 -4.52 -1.62 -20.74
C GLN A 119 -2.99 -1.44 -20.82
N GLY A 120 -2.24 -2.33 -20.15
CA GLY A 120 -0.78 -2.42 -20.25
C GLY A 120 0.03 -1.37 -19.49
N VAL A 121 -0.61 -0.50 -18.70
CA VAL A 121 0.06 0.63 -18.02
C VAL A 121 0.23 0.37 -16.52
N PHE A 122 -0.81 -0.17 -15.89
CA PHE A 122 -0.80 -0.47 -14.46
C PHE A 122 -1.54 -1.78 -14.21
N ASP A 123 -0.80 -2.78 -13.75
CA ASP A 123 -1.41 -4.04 -13.36
C ASP A 123 -1.83 -3.96 -11.88
N ALA A 124 -3.03 -3.42 -11.64
CA ALA A 124 -3.62 -3.39 -10.30
C ALA A 124 -3.80 -4.79 -9.71
N MET A 125 -3.80 -5.84 -10.54
CA MET A 125 -3.88 -7.23 -10.11
C MET A 125 -2.55 -7.73 -9.51
N HIS A 126 -1.43 -7.01 -9.74
CA HIS A 126 -0.09 -7.28 -9.22
C HIS A 126 0.44 -6.14 -8.34
N ASP A 127 -0.42 -5.56 -7.51
CA ASP A 127 -0.06 -4.51 -6.55
C ASP A 127 1.02 -4.92 -5.54
N GLY A 128 1.17 -6.23 -5.33
CA GLY A 128 2.12 -6.85 -4.42
C GLY A 128 1.55 -7.11 -3.03
N ILE A 129 0.33 -6.67 -2.72
CA ILE A 129 -0.36 -6.96 -1.48
C ILE A 129 -0.67 -8.46 -1.44
N TYR A 130 -1.35 -8.99 -2.46
CA TYR A 130 -1.67 -10.42 -2.52
C TYR A 130 -0.42 -11.31 -2.43
N ALA A 131 0.63 -10.98 -3.20
CA ALA A 131 1.92 -11.69 -3.12
C ALA A 131 2.58 -11.56 -1.73
N GLY A 132 2.40 -10.42 -1.05
CA GLY A 132 2.82 -10.22 0.33
C GLY A 132 2.07 -11.13 1.31
N LEU A 133 0.75 -11.26 1.15
CA LEU A 133 -0.08 -12.16 1.95
C LEU A 133 0.30 -13.62 1.74
N GLN A 134 0.58 -14.04 0.51
CA GLN A 134 1.10 -15.39 0.24
C GLN A 134 2.41 -15.65 0.99
N LYS A 135 3.33 -14.68 1.03
CA LYS A 135 4.59 -14.81 1.81
C LYS A 135 4.32 -14.94 3.31
N VAL A 136 3.39 -14.16 3.85
CA VAL A 136 2.99 -14.23 5.26
C VAL A 136 2.37 -15.60 5.58
N MET A 137 1.48 -16.11 4.74
CA MET A 137 0.84 -17.41 4.92
C MET A 137 1.84 -18.57 4.80
N ASN A 138 2.79 -18.49 3.87
CA ASN A 138 3.88 -19.46 3.76
C ASN A 138 4.79 -19.45 5.01
N TYR A 139 5.08 -18.27 5.56
CA TYR A 139 5.83 -18.17 6.81
C TYR A 139 5.04 -18.77 7.98
N ALA A 140 3.74 -18.48 8.09
CA ALA A 140 2.87 -19.04 9.12
C ALA A 140 2.81 -20.58 9.08
N GLU A 141 2.77 -21.17 7.87
CA GLU A 141 2.86 -22.61 7.67
C GLU A 141 4.21 -23.16 8.15
N GLN A 142 5.31 -22.53 7.73
CA GLN A 142 6.67 -22.96 8.08
C GLN A 142 6.91 -22.99 9.59
N VAL A 143 6.34 -22.04 10.34
CA VAL A 143 6.47 -21.97 11.81
C VAL A 143 5.40 -22.78 12.54
N GLY A 144 4.53 -23.51 11.83
CA GLY A 144 3.53 -24.40 12.42
C GLY A 144 2.32 -23.70 13.02
N LEU A 145 2.01 -22.47 12.59
CA LEU A 145 0.81 -21.74 13.04
C LEU A 145 -0.46 -22.11 12.25
N LEU A 146 -0.32 -22.74 11.09
CA LEU A 146 -1.47 -23.16 10.28
C LEU A 146 -1.82 -24.64 10.49
N PRO A 147 -3.12 -25.02 10.54
CA PRO A 147 -3.53 -26.41 10.60
C PRO A 147 -3.08 -27.20 9.36
N LYS A 148 -2.65 -28.45 9.55
CA LYS A 148 -2.16 -29.34 8.48
C LYS A 148 -3.16 -29.63 7.33
N LYS A 149 -4.46 -29.46 7.57
CA LYS A 149 -5.53 -29.73 6.57
C LYS A 149 -6.24 -28.46 6.09
N MET A 150 -5.63 -27.29 6.31
CA MET A 150 -6.17 -26.02 5.86
C MET A 150 -6.00 -25.87 4.34
N ASP A 151 -7.01 -25.31 3.68
CA ASP A 151 -6.89 -24.80 2.32
C ASP A 151 -6.22 -23.42 2.39
N LYS A 152 -4.89 -23.41 2.26
CA LYS A 152 -4.07 -22.20 2.44
C LYS A 152 -4.38 -21.15 1.39
N GLU A 153 -4.60 -21.58 0.15
CA GLU A 153 -4.94 -20.71 -0.97
C GLU A 153 -6.26 -19.99 -0.69
N LEU A 154 -7.30 -20.71 -0.26
CA LEU A 154 -8.58 -20.10 0.10
C LEU A 154 -8.47 -19.17 1.32
N GLU A 155 -7.71 -19.52 2.35
CA GLU A 155 -7.51 -18.63 3.50
C GLU A 155 -6.70 -17.38 3.14
N THR A 156 -5.79 -17.48 2.16
CA THR A 156 -5.09 -16.31 1.61
C THR A 156 -6.06 -15.36 0.89
N GLU A 157 -6.98 -15.89 0.08
CA GLU A 157 -8.05 -15.10 -0.57
C GLU A 157 -8.96 -14.41 0.44
N LYS A 158 -9.36 -15.13 1.49
CA LYS A 158 -10.17 -14.54 2.58
C LYS A 158 -9.44 -13.41 3.30
N LEU A 159 -8.16 -13.62 3.63
CA LEU A 159 -7.34 -12.60 4.27
C LEU A 159 -7.18 -11.38 3.36
N TYR A 160 -7.00 -11.59 2.06
CA TYR A 160 -6.92 -10.51 1.08
C TYR A 160 -8.22 -9.70 1.02
N ALA A 161 -9.37 -10.38 0.94
CA ALA A 161 -10.67 -9.72 0.97
C ALA A 161 -10.92 -8.93 2.27
N ILE A 162 -10.39 -9.42 3.41
CA ILE A 162 -10.46 -8.71 4.68
C ILE A 162 -9.59 -7.45 4.66
N VAL A 163 -8.34 -7.55 4.19
CA VAL A 163 -7.42 -6.39 4.11
C VAL A 163 -8.00 -5.29 3.22
N ASP A 164 -8.44 -5.63 2.01
CA ASP A 164 -9.05 -4.69 1.08
C ASP A 164 -10.37 -4.12 1.62
N GLY A 165 -11.20 -4.98 2.22
CA GLY A 165 -12.45 -4.58 2.83
C GLY A 165 -12.24 -3.58 3.97
N LEU A 166 -11.27 -3.83 4.86
CA LEU A 166 -10.93 -2.90 5.93
C LEU A 166 -10.46 -1.55 5.37
N ALA A 167 -9.61 -1.57 4.35
CA ALA A 167 -9.12 -0.35 3.73
C ALA A 167 -10.25 0.47 3.07
N LEU A 168 -11.08 -0.17 2.26
CA LEU A 168 -12.22 0.46 1.59
C LEU A 168 -13.24 1.00 2.60
N HIS A 169 -13.62 0.20 3.60
CA HIS A 169 -14.62 0.62 4.58
C HIS A 169 -14.12 1.75 5.50
N ALA A 170 -12.82 1.83 5.77
CA ALA A 170 -12.25 2.90 6.56
C ALA A 170 -12.21 4.22 5.78
N LEU A 171 -12.05 4.17 4.46
CA LEU A 171 -12.20 5.35 3.59
C LEU A 171 -13.65 5.84 3.52
N LEU A 172 -14.61 4.92 3.44
CA LEU A 172 -16.03 5.25 3.35
C LEU A 172 -16.61 5.77 4.68
N ASP A 173 -16.13 5.25 5.81
CA ASP A 173 -16.64 5.61 7.15
C ASP A 173 -15.54 5.53 8.21
N PRO A 174 -14.60 6.50 8.23
CA PRO A 174 -13.45 6.50 9.14
C PRO A 174 -13.82 6.69 10.61
N LYS A 175 -15.04 7.19 10.89
CA LYS A 175 -15.53 7.36 12.27
C LYS A 175 -15.98 6.03 12.86
N ARG A 176 -16.62 5.18 12.05
CA ARG A 176 -17.06 3.84 12.48
C ARG A 176 -15.92 2.83 12.46
N LEU A 177 -15.04 2.89 11.45
CA LEU A 177 -13.92 1.96 11.29
C LEU A 177 -12.59 2.70 11.44
N ASP A 178 -12.25 3.03 12.68
CA ASP A 178 -10.97 3.66 13.03
C ASP A 178 -9.82 2.62 13.09
N GLY A 179 -8.59 3.12 13.30
CA GLY A 179 -7.40 2.27 13.36
C GLY A 179 -7.46 1.17 14.43
N LYS A 180 -8.08 1.45 15.58
CA LYS A 180 -8.20 0.47 16.67
C LYS A 180 -9.19 -0.63 16.31
N GLN A 181 -10.30 -0.27 15.67
CA GLN A 181 -11.30 -1.24 15.25
C GLN A 181 -10.77 -2.12 14.11
N MET A 182 -10.01 -1.56 13.16
CA MET A 182 -9.31 -2.35 12.12
C MET A 182 -8.31 -3.33 12.71
N GLU A 183 -7.45 -2.86 13.63
CA GLU A 183 -6.49 -3.70 14.34
C GLU A 183 -7.19 -4.84 15.07
N ARG A 184 -8.26 -4.55 15.80
CA ARG A 184 -9.05 -5.56 16.52
C ARG A 184 -9.60 -6.64 15.59
N ILE A 185 -10.20 -6.25 14.46
CA ILE A 185 -10.78 -7.20 13.49
C ILE A 185 -9.69 -8.11 12.93
N LEU A 186 -8.57 -7.53 12.50
CA LEU A 186 -7.47 -8.29 11.89
C LEU A 186 -6.82 -9.25 12.90
N VAL A 187 -6.55 -8.78 14.13
CA VAL A 187 -5.96 -9.60 15.20
C VAL A 187 -6.89 -10.74 15.60
N GLN A 188 -8.20 -10.47 15.70
CA GLN A 188 -9.17 -11.51 16.01
C GLN A 188 -9.23 -12.56 14.90
N HIS A 189 -9.32 -12.14 13.65
CA HIS A 189 -9.34 -13.06 12.50
C HIS A 189 -8.09 -13.96 12.46
N LEU A 190 -6.90 -13.40 12.65
CA LEU A 190 -5.64 -14.17 12.67
C LEU A 190 -5.56 -15.11 13.87
N THR A 191 -6.07 -14.69 15.03
CA THR A 191 -6.08 -15.53 16.22
C THR A 191 -6.98 -16.74 16.02
N GLU A 192 -8.20 -16.56 15.49
CA GLU A 192 -9.11 -17.65 15.15
C GLU A 192 -8.50 -18.58 14.07
N LEU A 193 -7.78 -18.01 13.09
CA LEU A 193 -7.10 -18.77 12.06
C LEU A 193 -6.02 -19.70 12.64
N PHE A 194 -5.20 -19.19 13.56
CA PHE A 194 -4.11 -19.95 14.18
C PHE A 194 -4.61 -20.95 15.24
N GLU A 195 -5.68 -20.63 15.96
CA GLU A 195 -6.27 -21.53 16.97
C GLU A 195 -6.95 -22.75 16.34
N ARG A 196 -7.48 -22.64 15.12
CA ARG A 196 -7.96 -23.82 14.35
C ARG A 196 -6.86 -24.86 14.10
N GLY A 197 -5.59 -24.45 14.21
CA GLY A 197 -4.41 -25.28 13.97
C GLY A 197 -3.77 -25.88 15.22
N SER A 198 -4.23 -25.47 16.41
CA SER A 198 -3.72 -25.92 17.71
C SER A 198 -4.45 -27.15 18.24
#